data_AF-L8H562-F1
#
_entry.id   AF-L8H562-F1
#
_cell.length_a   1.000
_cell.length_b   1.000
_cell.length_c   1.000
_cell.angle_alpha   90.00
_cell.angle_beta   90.00
_cell.angle_gamma   90.00
#
_symmetry.space_group_name_H-M   'P 1'
#
loop_
_entity.id
_entity.type
_entity.pdbx_description
1 polymer ?
#
loop_
_entity_poly.entity_id
_entity_poly.type
_entity_poly.pdbx_seq_one_letter_code
_entity_poly.pdbx_strand_id
1 'polypeptide(L)'
;MTAVLNSLGLETLEELYYHDDPHAAKEEKKKLKKKDIVDAISDKIDTYAIEVFIASLPLAQLKTVAEKAKVPFKEEDNKNSRSVLSRRLTEQVVSAGFDEFLETVDADTLKAVAEDFDVKADKKAIAEAARTFAAERYFGNFDVESLRALAEELKLKQAAKTSSKRKLVEAIVTQEDAEPVEAPKKKKQKTDVGKKKALEKGITYDEIFQHYYVEELRDFVKSKGIKVSGKKPVLIKRILAYLAGETEGIMAGDKTEKAKKKKKATTKKAAAAKKGAASTSAKGKGKKEENGNGDE
;
A
#
# COMPACT_ATOMS: atom_id res chain seq x y z
N MET A 1 20.30 -8.39 7.54
CA MET A 1 19.84 -6.97 7.58
C MET A 1 20.92 -5.98 8.02
N THR A 2 21.62 -6.19 9.13
CA THR A 2 22.66 -5.27 9.63
C THR A 2 23.78 -4.98 8.62
N ALA A 3 24.16 -5.95 7.78
CA ALA A 3 25.11 -5.74 6.68
C ALA A 3 24.61 -4.73 5.63
N VAL A 4 23.31 -4.77 5.32
CA VAL A 4 22.65 -3.82 4.40
C VAL A 4 22.65 -2.43 5.01
N LEU A 5 22.26 -2.28 6.28
CA LEU A 5 22.30 -0.97 6.95
C LEU A 5 23.72 -0.40 7.01
N ASN A 6 24.73 -1.25 7.23
CA ASN A 6 26.12 -0.83 7.27
C ASN A 6 26.67 -0.39 5.91
N SER A 7 26.11 -0.84 4.78
CA SER A 7 26.54 -0.40 3.44
C SER A 7 26.00 0.98 3.06
N LEU A 8 24.98 1.47 3.77
CA LEU A 8 24.37 2.79 3.53
C LEU A 8 25.22 3.95 4.06
N GLY A 9 25.09 5.09 3.41
CA GLY A 9 25.62 6.38 3.84
C GLY A 9 24.91 6.87 5.11
N LEU A 10 25.59 7.77 5.83
CA LEU A 10 25.05 8.33 7.07
C LEU A 10 23.77 9.13 6.82
N GLU A 11 23.72 9.90 5.74
CA GLU A 11 22.55 10.73 5.39
C GLU A 11 21.30 9.87 5.18
N THR A 12 21.41 8.78 4.41
CA THR A 12 20.31 7.83 4.19
C THR A 12 19.88 7.15 5.48
N LEU A 13 20.83 6.77 6.34
CA LEU A 13 20.52 6.16 7.64
C LEU A 13 19.78 7.14 8.57
N GLU A 14 20.18 8.40 8.59
CA GLU A 14 19.48 9.46 9.32
C GLU A 14 18.06 9.65 8.78
N GLU A 15 17.86 9.69 7.46
CA GLU A 15 16.53 9.76 6.86
C GLU A 15 15.64 8.57 7.26
N LEU A 16 16.18 7.36 7.20
CA LEU A 16 15.45 6.15 7.61
C LEU A 16 15.05 6.21 9.09
N TYR A 17 15.96 6.65 9.95
CA TYR A 17 15.75 6.74 11.38
C TYR A 17 14.72 7.81 11.76
N TYR A 18 14.85 9.03 11.23
CA TYR A 18 13.94 10.13 11.56
C TYR A 18 12.55 10.00 10.94
N HIS A 19 12.41 9.23 9.85
CA HIS A 19 11.10 8.89 9.31
C HIS A 19 10.34 7.95 10.26
N ASP A 20 11.04 7.00 10.90
CA ASP A 20 10.44 6.07 11.87
C ASP A 20 10.25 6.70 13.27
N ASP A 21 11.15 7.61 13.68
CA ASP A 21 11.03 8.42 14.90
C ASP A 21 11.08 9.94 14.60
N PRO A 22 9.94 10.55 14.23
CA PRO A 22 9.86 11.98 13.97
C PRO A 22 10.10 12.87 15.20
N HIS A 23 10.08 12.30 16.41
CA HIS A 23 10.33 13.02 17.65
C HIS A 23 11.82 13.09 17.95
N ALA A 24 12.59 12.03 17.65
CA ALA A 24 14.05 12.05 17.70
C ALA A 24 14.64 13.16 16.83
N ALA A 25 14.01 13.49 15.68
CA ALA A 25 14.41 14.60 14.81
C ALA A 25 14.24 15.99 15.45
N LYS A 26 13.37 16.12 16.46
CA LYS A 26 13.05 17.39 17.14
C LYS A 26 13.87 17.61 18.40
N GLU A 27 14.22 16.54 19.12
CA GLU A 27 14.76 16.67 20.47
C GLU A 27 16.24 17.01 20.53
N GLU A 28 17.06 16.68 19.54
CA GLU A 28 18.42 17.21 19.48
C GLU A 28 18.99 16.95 18.08
N LYS A 29 19.54 17.97 17.42
CA LYS A 29 20.51 17.79 16.32
C LYS A 29 21.83 17.23 16.87
N LYS A 30 21.78 16.26 17.78
CA LYS A 30 22.95 15.46 18.14
C LYS A 30 23.30 14.67 16.90
N LYS A 31 24.52 14.84 16.41
CA LYS A 31 25.07 13.97 15.38
C LYS A 31 25.13 12.56 15.96
N LEU A 32 24.12 11.75 15.68
CA LEU A 32 24.10 10.34 16.02
C LEU A 32 25.24 9.67 15.25
N LYS A 33 25.95 8.75 15.90
CA LYS A 33 26.96 7.99 15.18
C LYS A 33 26.26 7.00 14.27
N LYS A 34 26.83 6.74 13.09
CA LYS A 34 26.34 5.72 12.16
C LYS A 34 25.98 4.41 12.86
N LYS A 35 26.85 3.96 13.78
CA LYS A 35 26.64 2.74 14.56
C LYS A 35 25.35 2.79 15.38
N ASP A 36 25.13 3.88 16.12
CA ASP A 36 23.96 4.02 16.99
C ASP A 36 22.66 4.01 16.18
N ILE A 37 22.67 4.59 14.97
CA ILE A 37 21.52 4.56 14.05
C ILE A 37 21.28 3.15 13.51
N VAL A 38 22.35 2.47 13.08
CA VAL A 38 22.25 1.08 12.58
C VAL A 38 21.72 0.15 13.66
N ASP A 39 22.20 0.30 14.89
CA ASP A 39 21.76 -0.49 16.04
C ASP A 39 20.27 -0.21 16.32
N ALA A 40 19.85 1.06 16.38
CA ALA A 40 18.44 1.41 16.61
C ALA A 40 17.47 0.87 15.53
N ILE A 41 17.86 0.97 14.25
CA ILE A 41 17.06 0.41 13.15
C ILE A 41 17.04 -1.13 13.23
N SER A 42 18.19 -1.75 13.54
CA SER A 42 18.28 -3.21 13.70
C SER A 42 17.41 -3.72 14.85
N ASP A 43 17.42 -3.04 16.00
CA ASP A 43 16.59 -3.36 17.16
C ASP A 43 15.09 -3.25 16.83
N LYS A 44 14.72 -2.28 16.00
CA LYS A 44 13.33 -2.13 15.54
C LYS A 44 12.91 -3.29 14.63
N ILE A 45 13.79 -3.69 13.72
CA ILE A 45 13.56 -4.86 12.85
C ILE A 45 13.50 -6.14 13.68
N ASP A 46 14.37 -6.32 14.67
CA ASP A 46 14.33 -7.48 15.57
C ASP A 46 13.06 -7.49 16.42
N THR A 47 12.58 -6.33 16.89
CA THR A 47 11.28 -6.22 17.57
C THR A 47 10.13 -6.69 16.67
N TYR A 48 10.12 -6.26 15.40
CA TYR A 48 9.14 -6.77 14.43
C TYR A 48 9.31 -8.26 14.14
N ALA A 49 10.53 -8.79 14.11
CA ALA A 49 10.77 -10.22 13.90
C ALA A 49 10.19 -11.06 15.05
N ILE A 50 10.38 -10.59 16.29
CA ILE A 50 9.78 -11.17 17.48
C ILE A 50 8.25 -11.14 17.39
N GLU A 51 7.66 -10.00 17.00
CA GLU A 51 6.21 -9.89 16.81
C GLU A 51 5.68 -10.86 15.75
N VAL A 52 6.38 -11.01 14.62
CA VAL A 52 6.01 -11.92 13.54
C VAL A 52 6.07 -13.37 14.02
N PHE A 53 7.14 -13.76 14.72
CA PHE A 53 7.26 -15.08 15.34
C PHE A 53 6.15 -15.34 16.35
N ILE A 54 5.87 -14.40 17.26
CA ILE A 54 4.81 -14.54 18.26
C ILE A 54 3.42 -14.62 17.60
N ALA A 55 3.22 -13.91 16.49
CA ALA A 55 1.96 -13.89 15.76
C ALA A 55 1.67 -15.21 15.04
N SER A 56 2.68 -16.00 14.65
CA SER A 56 2.46 -17.33 14.05
C SER A 56 2.04 -18.37 15.08
N LEU A 57 2.41 -18.19 16.36
CA LEU A 57 2.06 -19.15 17.41
C LEU A 57 0.54 -19.19 17.69
N PRO A 58 -0.09 -20.38 17.73
CA PRO A 58 -1.42 -20.56 18.31
C PRO A 58 -1.44 -20.22 19.81
N LEU A 59 -2.61 -19.88 20.36
CA LEU A 59 -2.74 -19.46 21.76
C LEU A 59 -2.20 -20.49 22.77
N ALA A 60 -2.36 -21.79 22.49
CA ALA A 60 -1.84 -22.85 23.35
C ALA A 60 -0.30 -22.82 23.42
N GLN A 61 0.37 -22.74 22.27
CA GLN A 61 1.83 -22.64 22.20
C GLN A 61 2.32 -21.33 22.83
N LEU A 62 1.63 -20.22 22.60
CA LEU A 62 1.97 -18.93 23.18
C LEU A 62 1.99 -18.96 24.72
N LYS A 63 1.04 -19.66 25.35
CA LYS A 63 1.04 -19.87 26.81
C LYS A 63 2.25 -20.67 27.27
N THR A 64 2.52 -21.79 26.61
CA THR A 64 3.66 -22.67 26.93
C THR A 64 4.99 -21.91 26.80
N VAL A 65 5.15 -21.15 25.72
CA VAL A 65 6.36 -20.37 25.46
C VAL A 65 6.50 -19.23 26.48
N ALA A 66 5.41 -18.53 26.82
CA ALA A 66 5.44 -17.48 27.85
C ALA A 66 5.79 -18.03 29.24
N GLU A 67 5.32 -19.22 29.59
CA GLU A 67 5.66 -19.89 30.85
C GLU A 67 7.15 -20.29 30.89
N LYS A 68 7.67 -20.91 29.81
CA LYS A 68 9.09 -21.29 29.69
C LYS A 68 10.02 -20.09 29.72
N ALA A 69 9.65 -19.01 29.04
CA ALA A 69 10.40 -17.76 29.03
C ALA A 69 10.27 -16.97 30.35
N LYS A 70 9.51 -17.47 31.34
CA LYS A 70 9.29 -16.87 32.66
C LYS A 70 8.83 -15.41 32.56
N VAL A 71 7.90 -15.15 31.64
CA VAL A 71 7.40 -13.79 31.38
C VAL A 71 6.79 -13.19 32.64
N PRO A 72 7.21 -11.99 33.07
CA PRO A 72 6.64 -11.33 34.23
C PRO A 72 5.23 -10.80 33.89
N PHE A 73 4.24 -11.17 34.70
CA PHE A 73 2.86 -10.68 34.59
C PHE A 73 2.51 -9.82 35.83
N LYS A 74 1.83 -8.71 35.59
CA LYS A 74 1.22 -7.88 36.65
C LYS A 74 -0.07 -8.55 37.14
N GLU A 75 -0.54 -8.18 38.33
CA GLU A 75 -1.80 -8.72 38.90
C GLU A 75 -3.02 -8.48 37.98
N GLU A 76 -3.01 -7.36 37.25
CA GLU A 76 -4.07 -6.96 36.34
C GLU A 76 -4.03 -7.69 34.97
N ASP A 77 -2.94 -8.41 34.67
CA ASP A 77 -2.76 -9.02 33.36
C ASP A 77 -3.60 -10.30 33.19
N ASN A 78 -4.45 -10.32 32.17
CA ASN A 78 -5.17 -11.54 31.79
C ASN A 78 -4.23 -12.51 31.05
N LYS A 79 -3.69 -13.50 31.76
CA LYS A 79 -2.81 -14.57 31.23
C LYS A 79 -3.45 -15.48 30.18
N ASN A 80 -4.76 -15.37 29.94
CA ASN A 80 -5.46 -16.09 28.88
C ASN A 80 -5.67 -15.27 27.62
N SER A 81 -5.41 -13.96 27.66
CA SER A 81 -5.55 -13.08 26.49
C SER A 81 -4.34 -13.19 25.57
N ARG A 82 -4.58 -13.47 24.28
CA ARG A 82 -3.53 -13.45 23.24
C ARG A 82 -2.79 -12.12 23.23
N SER A 83 -3.51 -11.00 23.29
CA SER A 83 -2.88 -9.67 23.22
C SER A 83 -1.95 -9.39 24.40
N VAL A 84 -2.34 -9.81 25.60
CA VAL A 84 -1.53 -9.63 26.82
C VAL A 84 -0.30 -10.53 26.78
N LEU A 85 -0.48 -11.81 26.42
CA LEU A 85 0.62 -12.75 26.27
C LEU A 85 1.62 -12.29 25.21
N SER A 86 1.14 -11.91 24.02
CA SER A 86 2.01 -11.42 22.94
C SER A 86 2.79 -10.19 23.37
N ARG A 87 2.12 -9.17 23.94
CA ARG A 87 2.81 -7.95 24.40
C ARG A 87 3.89 -8.25 25.44
N ARG A 88 3.54 -9.02 26.48
CA ARG A 88 4.46 -9.33 27.58
C ARG A 88 5.63 -10.20 27.14
N LEU A 89 5.37 -11.17 26.26
CA LEU A 89 6.42 -11.99 25.68
C LEU A 89 7.34 -11.14 24.80
N THR A 90 6.80 -10.25 23.96
CA THR A 90 7.64 -9.31 23.17
C THR A 90 8.53 -8.46 24.08
N GLU A 91 7.99 -7.85 25.14
CA GLU A 91 8.78 -7.05 26.11
C GLU A 91 9.94 -7.86 26.71
N GLN A 92 9.68 -9.11 27.11
CA GLN A 92 10.67 -10.00 27.67
C GLN A 92 11.74 -10.41 26.64
N VAL A 93 11.32 -10.75 25.43
CA VAL A 93 12.22 -11.22 24.37
C VAL A 93 13.08 -10.09 23.81
N VAL A 94 12.54 -8.88 23.68
CA VAL A 94 13.34 -7.70 23.30
C VAL A 94 14.45 -7.45 24.32
N SER A 95 14.19 -7.69 25.61
CA SER A 95 15.19 -7.51 26.68
C SER A 95 16.26 -8.60 26.68
N ALA A 96 15.92 -9.83 26.28
CA ALA A 96 16.83 -10.98 26.26
C ALA A 96 17.56 -11.15 24.91
N GLY A 97 16.99 -10.67 23.81
CA GLY A 97 17.46 -10.92 22.46
C GLY A 97 16.71 -12.08 21.79
N PHE A 98 16.45 -11.92 20.48
CA PHE A 98 15.61 -12.87 19.74
C PHE A 98 16.28 -14.25 19.57
N ASP A 99 17.57 -14.29 19.22
CA ASP A 99 18.30 -15.56 19.05
C ASP A 99 18.40 -16.32 20.39
N GLU A 100 18.65 -15.62 21.50
CA GLU A 100 18.67 -16.23 22.84
C GLU A 100 17.30 -16.79 23.24
N PHE A 101 16.22 -16.08 22.89
CA PHE A 101 14.88 -16.57 23.13
C PHE A 101 14.57 -17.86 22.36
N LEU A 102 14.98 -17.97 21.09
CA LEU A 102 14.77 -19.18 20.29
C LEU A 102 15.48 -20.41 20.89
N GLU A 103 16.52 -20.23 21.71
CA GLU A 103 17.14 -21.33 22.46
C GLU A 103 16.22 -21.92 23.53
N THR A 104 15.23 -21.16 24.01
CA THR A 104 14.27 -21.56 25.05
C THR A 104 12.99 -22.23 24.50
N VAL A 105 12.77 -22.13 23.18
CA VAL A 105 11.59 -22.65 22.50
C VAL A 105 11.77 -24.15 22.20
N ASP A 106 10.73 -24.96 22.43
CA ASP A 106 10.79 -26.40 22.12
C ASP A 106 10.77 -26.71 20.62
N ALA A 107 11.30 -27.88 20.29
CA ALA A 107 11.44 -28.34 18.91
C ALA A 107 10.11 -28.45 18.17
N ASP A 108 9.01 -28.80 18.84
CA ASP A 108 7.71 -28.95 18.19
C ASP A 108 7.12 -27.58 17.80
N THR A 109 7.27 -26.58 18.66
CA THR A 109 6.93 -25.20 18.35
C THR A 109 7.81 -24.65 17.22
N LEU A 110 9.13 -24.91 17.25
CA LEU A 110 10.04 -24.48 16.18
C LEU A 110 9.71 -25.12 14.83
N LYS A 111 9.30 -26.40 14.80
CA LYS A 111 8.85 -27.07 13.57
C LYS A 111 7.60 -26.41 13.00
N ALA A 112 6.58 -26.16 13.83
CA ALA A 112 5.35 -25.53 13.37
C ALA A 112 5.62 -24.14 12.77
N VAL A 113 6.46 -23.34 13.44
CA VAL A 113 6.85 -22.01 12.94
C VAL A 113 7.70 -22.11 11.66
N ALA A 114 8.57 -23.10 11.55
CA ALA A 114 9.37 -23.31 10.34
C ALA A 114 8.50 -23.68 9.12
N GLU A 115 7.43 -24.47 9.33
CA GLU A 115 6.44 -24.75 8.28
C GLU A 115 5.71 -23.48 7.84
N ASP A 116 5.30 -22.62 8.77
CA ASP A 116 4.64 -21.34 8.46
C ASP A 116 5.55 -20.39 7.65
N PHE A 117 6.86 -20.42 7.92
CA PHE A 117 7.85 -19.63 7.20
C PHE A 117 8.42 -20.32 5.94
N ASP A 118 8.03 -21.56 5.65
CA ASP A 118 8.60 -22.39 4.58
C ASP A 118 10.14 -22.50 4.65
N VAL A 119 10.66 -22.74 5.86
CA VAL A 119 12.11 -22.92 6.11
C VAL A 119 12.40 -24.22 6.85
N LYS A 120 13.69 -24.57 6.93
CA LYS A 120 14.12 -25.69 7.78
C LYS A 120 13.82 -25.36 9.24
N ALA A 121 13.41 -26.38 10.01
CA ALA A 121 13.23 -26.30 11.46
C ALA A 121 14.57 -26.15 12.21
N ASP A 122 15.23 -25.04 11.93
CA ASP A 122 16.51 -24.61 12.45
C ASP A 122 16.34 -23.19 13.00
N LYS A 123 16.85 -22.95 14.22
CA LYS A 123 16.66 -21.68 14.93
C LYS A 123 17.18 -20.50 14.12
N LYS A 124 18.34 -20.66 13.47
CA LYS A 124 18.95 -19.61 12.67
C LYS A 124 18.13 -19.33 11.41
N ALA A 125 17.67 -20.37 10.72
CA ALA A 125 16.80 -20.23 9.55
C ALA A 125 15.48 -19.53 9.89
N ILE A 126 14.85 -19.88 11.02
CA ILE A 126 13.62 -19.24 11.52
C ILE A 126 13.88 -17.77 11.87
N ALA A 127 14.97 -17.49 12.59
CA ALA A 127 15.34 -16.12 12.96
C ALA A 127 15.57 -15.24 11.72
N GLU A 128 16.29 -15.78 10.72
CA GLU A 128 16.56 -15.09 9.46
C GLU A 128 15.28 -14.87 8.64
N ALA A 129 14.38 -15.85 8.57
CA ALA A 129 13.09 -15.70 7.92
C ALA A 129 12.23 -14.63 8.60
N ALA A 130 12.09 -14.68 9.93
CA ALA A 130 11.34 -13.69 10.69
C ALA A 130 11.91 -12.27 10.52
N ARG A 131 13.24 -12.13 10.52
CA ARG A 131 13.94 -10.86 10.23
C ARG A 131 13.71 -10.37 8.80
N THR A 132 13.58 -11.28 7.84
CA THR A 132 13.28 -10.96 6.45
C THR A 132 11.87 -10.36 6.35
N PHE A 133 10.85 -11.02 6.90
CA PHE A 133 9.48 -10.48 6.97
C PHE A 133 9.42 -9.15 7.74
N ALA A 134 10.18 -9.04 8.82
CA ALA A 134 10.25 -7.83 9.62
C ALA A 134 10.88 -6.65 8.86
N ALA A 135 11.96 -6.91 8.11
CA ALA A 135 12.61 -5.91 7.27
C ALA A 135 11.67 -5.48 6.13
N GLU A 136 10.93 -6.42 5.51
CA GLU A 136 9.91 -6.08 4.52
C GLU A 136 8.82 -5.17 5.11
N ARG A 137 8.36 -5.46 6.33
CA ARG A 137 7.39 -4.62 7.03
C ARG A 137 7.97 -3.24 7.35
N TYR A 138 9.21 -3.18 7.81
CA TYR A 138 9.90 -1.92 8.12
C TYR A 138 10.05 -1.04 6.86
N PHE A 139 10.67 -1.55 5.80
CA PHE A 139 10.83 -0.81 4.54
C PHE A 139 9.50 -0.56 3.84
N GLY A 140 8.50 -1.41 4.09
CA GLY A 140 7.12 -1.23 3.67
C GLY A 140 6.45 0.03 4.20
N ASN A 141 7.03 0.75 5.17
CA ASN A 141 6.48 2.02 5.65
C ASN A 141 6.95 3.25 4.87
N PHE A 142 8.00 3.13 4.06
CA PHE A 142 8.59 4.25 3.32
C PHE A 142 7.89 4.49 1.99
N ASP A 143 7.97 5.70 1.45
CA ASP A 143 7.45 6.00 0.11
C ASP A 143 8.34 5.41 -1.00
N VAL A 144 7.81 5.43 -2.23
CA VAL A 144 8.49 4.84 -3.39
C VAL A 144 9.75 5.64 -3.78
N GLU A 145 9.80 6.94 -3.49
CA GLU A 145 10.95 7.79 -3.84
C GLU A 145 12.13 7.47 -2.90
N SER A 146 11.89 7.40 -1.59
CA SER A 146 12.91 6.97 -0.62
C SER A 146 13.42 5.56 -0.90
N LEU A 147 12.51 4.61 -1.21
CA LEU A 147 12.90 3.24 -1.53
C LEU A 147 13.71 3.13 -2.84
N ARG A 148 13.47 4.01 -3.83
CA ARG A 148 14.30 4.07 -5.03
C ARG A 148 15.69 4.61 -4.72
N ALA A 149 15.80 5.70 -3.95
CA ALA A 149 17.08 6.26 -3.54
C ALA A 149 17.92 5.20 -2.80
N LEU A 150 17.27 4.45 -1.90
CA LEU A 150 17.89 3.33 -1.19
C LEU A 150 18.37 2.22 -2.13
N ALA A 151 17.55 1.83 -3.12
CA ALA A 151 17.93 0.85 -4.13
C ALA A 151 19.11 1.33 -5.00
N GLU A 152 19.16 2.62 -5.36
CA GLU A 152 20.27 3.20 -6.11
C GLU A 152 21.58 3.17 -5.32
N GLU A 153 21.54 3.51 -4.03
CA GLU A 153 22.69 3.47 -3.14
C GLU A 153 23.22 2.05 -2.93
N LEU A 154 22.31 1.08 -2.80
CA LEU A 154 22.63 -0.35 -2.75
C LEU A 154 23.05 -0.94 -4.10
N LYS A 155 23.11 -0.12 -5.17
CA LYS A 155 23.50 -0.51 -6.54
C LYS A 155 22.54 -1.52 -7.19
N LEU A 156 21.27 -1.56 -6.77
CA LEU A 156 20.19 -2.38 -7.33
C LEU A 156 19.56 -1.65 -8.53
N LYS A 157 20.27 -1.66 -9.65
CA LYS A 157 19.99 -0.81 -10.81
C LYS A 157 18.66 -1.09 -11.51
N GLN A 158 18.22 -2.34 -11.55
CA GLN A 158 16.92 -2.69 -12.15
C GLN A 158 15.78 -2.45 -11.17
N ALA A 159 16.00 -2.74 -9.89
CA ALA A 159 15.05 -2.43 -8.84
C ALA A 159 14.74 -0.92 -8.81
N ALA A 160 15.75 -0.05 -8.86
CA ALA A 160 15.58 1.41 -8.87
C ALA A 160 14.67 1.93 -10.01
N LYS A 161 14.53 1.20 -11.12
CA LYS A 161 13.67 1.58 -12.26
C LYS A 161 12.21 1.20 -12.08
N THR A 162 11.89 0.34 -11.12
CA THR A 162 10.51 -0.10 -10.90
C THR A 162 9.68 0.99 -10.23
N SER A 163 8.36 0.94 -10.42
CA SER A 163 7.39 1.75 -9.66
C SER A 163 6.65 0.93 -8.59
N SER A 164 6.91 -0.37 -8.52
CA SER A 164 6.28 -1.25 -7.54
C SER A 164 7.02 -1.17 -6.20
N LYS A 165 6.36 -0.60 -5.18
CA LYS A 165 6.84 -0.57 -3.79
C LYS A 165 7.25 -1.96 -3.31
N ARG A 166 6.42 -2.98 -3.58
CA ARG A 166 6.70 -4.37 -3.19
C ARG A 166 8.02 -4.87 -3.78
N LYS A 167 8.27 -4.63 -5.08
CA LYS A 167 9.49 -5.08 -5.75
C LYS A 167 10.74 -4.32 -5.27
N LEU A 168 10.59 -3.05 -4.89
CA LEU A 168 11.70 -2.29 -4.28
C LEU A 168 12.07 -2.88 -2.92
N VAL A 169 11.08 -3.08 -2.06
CA VAL A 169 11.27 -3.64 -0.71
C VAL A 169 11.90 -5.03 -0.79
N GLU A 170 11.35 -5.90 -1.64
CA GLU A 170 11.89 -7.25 -1.86
C GLU A 170 13.37 -7.20 -2.27
N ALA A 171 13.72 -6.41 -3.30
CA ALA A 171 15.10 -6.26 -3.74
C ALA A 171 16.05 -5.67 -2.67
N ILE A 172 15.58 -4.70 -1.88
CA ILE A 172 16.34 -4.11 -0.78
C ILE A 172 16.62 -5.16 0.31
N VAL A 173 15.63 -5.97 0.67
CA VAL A 173 15.75 -6.94 1.75
C VAL A 173 16.60 -8.15 1.32
N THR A 174 16.35 -8.69 0.13
CA THR A 174 17.10 -9.87 -0.39
C THR A 174 18.47 -9.51 -0.93
N GLN A 175 18.73 -8.21 -1.18
CA GLN A 175 19.93 -7.72 -1.88
C GLN A 175 20.06 -8.29 -3.31
N GLU A 176 18.97 -8.78 -3.90
CA GLU A 176 18.93 -9.26 -5.27
C GLU A 176 18.39 -8.17 -6.18
N ASP A 177 19.13 -7.82 -7.23
CA ASP A 177 18.63 -6.85 -8.21
C ASP A 177 17.44 -7.47 -8.95
N ALA A 178 16.42 -6.67 -9.21
CA ALA A 178 15.24 -7.15 -9.89
C ALA A 178 15.62 -7.70 -11.27
N GLU A 179 14.96 -8.79 -11.69
CA GLU A 179 15.09 -9.23 -13.08
C GLU A 179 14.77 -8.05 -14.02
N PRO A 180 15.48 -7.94 -15.17
CA PRO A 180 15.25 -6.87 -16.11
C PRO A 180 13.76 -6.77 -16.40
N VAL A 181 13.17 -5.61 -16.11
CA VAL A 181 11.77 -5.36 -16.44
C VAL A 181 11.69 -5.32 -17.96
N GLU A 182 11.46 -6.47 -18.61
CA GLU A 182 10.94 -6.48 -19.96
C GLU A 182 9.65 -5.69 -19.89
N ALA A 183 9.65 -4.49 -20.47
CA ALA A 183 8.47 -3.65 -20.58
C ALA A 183 7.30 -4.56 -20.98
N PRO A 184 6.17 -4.56 -20.25
CA PRO A 184 5.10 -5.50 -20.49
C PRO A 184 4.68 -5.35 -21.95
N LYS A 185 5.13 -6.29 -22.79
CA LYS A 185 4.65 -6.44 -24.16
C LYS A 185 3.18 -6.71 -23.96
N LYS A 186 2.33 -5.69 -24.14
CA LYS A 186 0.88 -5.85 -24.16
C LYS A 186 0.62 -6.99 -25.15
N LYS A 187 0.37 -8.19 -24.62
CA LYS A 187 -0.02 -9.33 -25.44
C LYS A 187 -1.34 -8.90 -26.07
N LYS A 188 -1.29 -8.41 -27.31
CA LYS A 188 -2.48 -8.37 -28.15
C LYS A 188 -2.95 -9.81 -28.17
N GLN A 189 -4.07 -10.09 -27.50
CA GLN A 189 -4.77 -11.34 -27.71
C GLN A 189 -4.96 -11.45 -29.22
N LYS A 190 -4.25 -12.38 -29.85
CA LYS A 190 -4.57 -12.80 -31.21
C LYS A 190 -5.85 -13.61 -31.04
N THR A 191 -7.00 -12.96 -31.20
CA THR A 191 -8.25 -13.68 -31.39
C THR A 191 -8.13 -14.44 -32.71
N ASP A 192 -8.33 -15.74 -32.63
CA ASP A 192 -8.34 -16.64 -33.78
C ASP A 192 -9.41 -16.15 -34.76
N VAL A 193 -8.99 -15.74 -35.95
CA VAL A 193 -9.89 -15.12 -36.94
C VAL A 193 -10.59 -16.27 -37.67
N GLY A 194 -11.74 -16.68 -37.13
CA GLY A 194 -12.64 -17.61 -37.80
C GLY A 194 -13.03 -17.16 -39.22
N LYS A 195 -13.64 -18.06 -40.00
CA LYS A 195 -14.06 -17.74 -41.39
C LYS A 195 -15.04 -16.57 -41.40
N LYS A 196 -14.86 -15.63 -42.34
CA LYS A 196 -15.75 -14.48 -42.58
C LYS A 196 -17.19 -14.97 -42.83
N LYS A 197 -18.08 -14.80 -41.86
CA LYS A 197 -19.52 -15.07 -42.00
C LYS A 197 -20.21 -13.90 -42.71
N ALA A 198 -21.24 -14.17 -43.51
CA ALA A 198 -22.03 -13.14 -44.18
C ALA A 198 -22.78 -12.24 -43.18
N LEU A 199 -23.07 -10.99 -43.56
CA LEU A 199 -23.83 -10.02 -42.75
C LEU A 199 -25.33 -10.39 -42.75
N GLU A 200 -25.69 -11.40 -41.97
CA GLU A 200 -27.04 -11.95 -41.81
C GLU A 200 -27.57 -11.82 -40.37
N LYS A 201 -28.86 -12.08 -40.17
CA LYS A 201 -29.50 -11.99 -38.85
C LYS A 201 -28.80 -12.93 -37.85
N GLY A 202 -28.37 -12.38 -36.70
CA GLY A 202 -27.73 -13.14 -35.63
C GLY A 202 -26.19 -13.00 -35.55
N ILE A 203 -25.55 -12.22 -36.43
CA ILE A 203 -24.13 -11.90 -36.30
C ILE A 203 -23.86 -10.96 -35.11
N THR A 204 -22.75 -11.17 -34.40
CA THR A 204 -22.38 -10.35 -33.24
C THR A 204 -21.55 -9.14 -33.63
N TYR A 205 -21.51 -8.12 -32.76
CA TYR A 205 -20.71 -6.91 -32.97
C TYR A 205 -19.22 -7.23 -33.20
N ASP A 206 -18.67 -8.15 -32.39
CA ASP A 206 -17.26 -8.49 -32.44
C ASP A 206 -16.88 -9.23 -33.73
N GLU A 207 -17.75 -10.11 -34.24
CA GLU A 207 -17.55 -10.77 -35.53
C GLU A 207 -17.49 -9.75 -36.68
N ILE A 208 -18.39 -8.76 -36.71
CA ILE A 208 -18.32 -7.71 -37.73
C ILE A 208 -17.06 -6.85 -37.55
N PHE A 209 -16.73 -6.50 -36.30
CA PHE A 209 -15.58 -5.66 -36.00
C PHE A 209 -14.25 -6.30 -36.39
N GLN A 210 -14.14 -7.62 -36.28
CA GLN A 210 -12.93 -8.36 -36.62
C GLN A 210 -12.82 -8.70 -38.10
N HIS A 211 -13.92 -9.06 -38.78
CA HIS A 211 -13.86 -9.63 -40.14
C HIS A 211 -14.13 -8.65 -41.29
N TYR A 212 -14.72 -7.48 -41.02
CA TYR A 212 -15.10 -6.53 -42.07
C TYR A 212 -14.29 -5.25 -42.01
N TYR A 213 -13.85 -4.77 -43.17
CA TYR A 213 -13.25 -3.44 -43.31
C TYR A 213 -14.31 -2.34 -43.36
N VAL A 214 -13.91 -1.11 -43.07
CA VAL A 214 -14.83 0.04 -43.05
C VAL A 214 -15.48 0.24 -44.42
N GLU A 215 -14.75 0.02 -45.50
CA GLU A 215 -15.24 0.16 -46.88
C GLU A 215 -16.36 -0.85 -47.17
N GLU A 216 -16.15 -2.13 -46.81
CA GLU A 216 -17.16 -3.18 -46.98
C GLU A 216 -18.44 -2.90 -46.17
N LEU A 217 -18.29 -2.37 -44.95
CA LEU A 217 -19.45 -1.97 -44.14
C LEU A 217 -20.19 -0.78 -44.75
N ARG A 218 -19.48 0.15 -45.41
CA ARG A 218 -20.08 1.28 -46.10
C ARG A 218 -20.84 0.83 -47.35
N ASP A 219 -20.28 -0.10 -48.11
CA ASP A 219 -20.93 -0.65 -49.30
C ASP A 219 -22.20 -1.42 -48.95
N PHE A 220 -22.15 -2.23 -47.88
CA PHE A 220 -23.33 -2.92 -47.36
C PHE A 220 -24.42 -1.94 -46.93
N VAL A 221 -24.05 -0.96 -46.09
CA VAL A 221 -24.95 0.10 -45.62
C VAL A 221 -25.54 0.91 -46.78
N LYS A 222 -24.75 1.22 -47.81
CA LYS A 222 -25.19 1.89 -49.03
C LYS A 222 -26.16 1.04 -49.86
N SER A 223 -25.88 -0.25 -50.02
CA SER A 223 -26.74 -1.20 -50.75
C SER A 223 -28.12 -1.41 -50.10
N LYS A 224 -28.20 -1.23 -48.77
CA LYS A 224 -29.43 -1.38 -47.97
C LYS A 224 -30.14 -0.06 -47.68
N GLY A 225 -29.65 1.07 -48.23
CA GLY A 225 -30.26 2.39 -48.04
C GLY A 225 -30.07 2.99 -46.64
N ILE A 226 -29.08 2.52 -45.88
CA ILE A 226 -28.77 2.98 -44.52
C ILE A 226 -27.75 4.14 -44.58
N LYS A 227 -27.73 5.01 -43.57
CA LYS A 227 -26.78 6.13 -43.47
C LYS A 227 -25.31 5.67 -43.38
N VAL A 228 -24.49 6.08 -44.36
CA VAL A 228 -23.06 5.72 -44.51
C VAL A 228 -22.10 6.54 -43.62
N SER A 229 -22.57 7.61 -42.95
CA SER A 229 -21.68 8.51 -42.20
C SER A 229 -21.29 7.97 -40.83
N GLY A 230 -20.00 7.90 -40.50
CA GLY A 230 -19.53 7.57 -39.15
C GLY A 230 -18.23 6.75 -39.13
N LYS A 231 -17.73 6.49 -37.92
CA LYS A 231 -16.59 5.59 -37.68
C LYS A 231 -17.07 4.13 -37.66
N LYS A 232 -16.14 3.17 -37.83
CA LYS A 232 -16.42 1.72 -37.88
C LYS A 232 -17.45 1.23 -36.84
N PRO A 233 -17.33 1.55 -35.54
CA PRO A 233 -18.31 1.10 -34.52
C PRO A 233 -19.74 1.56 -34.78
N VAL A 234 -19.89 2.77 -35.34
CA VAL A 234 -21.20 3.37 -35.62
C VAL A 234 -21.88 2.65 -36.79
N LEU A 235 -21.10 2.26 -37.80
CA LEU A 235 -21.61 1.48 -38.93
C LEU A 235 -22.06 0.09 -38.48
N ILE A 236 -21.27 -0.58 -37.64
CA ILE A 236 -21.62 -1.91 -37.11
C ILE A 236 -22.93 -1.87 -36.31
N LYS A 237 -23.08 -0.90 -35.41
CA LYS A 237 -24.33 -0.75 -34.63
C LYS A 237 -25.55 -0.54 -35.52
N ARG A 238 -25.42 0.24 -36.60
CA ARG A 238 -26.52 0.44 -37.57
C ARG A 238 -26.83 -0.83 -38.37
N ILE A 239 -25.82 -1.60 -38.75
CA ILE A 239 -26.00 -2.88 -39.45
C ILE A 239 -26.73 -3.86 -38.54
N LEU A 240 -26.33 -3.97 -37.27
CA LEU A 240 -27.00 -4.82 -36.30
C LEU A 240 -28.46 -4.39 -36.06
N ALA A 241 -28.72 -3.09 -35.89
CA ALA A 241 -30.07 -2.57 -35.73
C ALA A 241 -30.94 -2.84 -36.98
N TYR A 242 -30.38 -2.70 -38.18
CA TYR A 242 -31.07 -3.05 -39.43
C TYR A 242 -31.39 -4.54 -39.51
N LEU A 243 -30.44 -5.41 -39.16
CA LEU A 243 -30.64 -6.87 -39.15
C LEU A 243 -31.65 -7.31 -38.09
N ALA A 244 -31.74 -6.59 -36.96
CA ALA A 244 -32.72 -6.79 -35.90
C ALA A 244 -34.14 -6.29 -36.27
N GLY A 245 -34.30 -5.55 -37.37
CA GLY A 245 -35.59 -5.04 -37.84
C GLY A 245 -36.01 -3.69 -37.24
N GLU A 246 -35.12 -2.98 -36.53
CA GLU A 246 -35.39 -1.66 -35.97
C GLU A 246 -35.19 -0.58 -37.05
N THR A 247 -36.27 -0.03 -37.61
CA THR A 247 -36.19 0.92 -38.75
C THR A 247 -36.26 2.39 -38.36
N GLU A 248 -36.59 2.73 -37.11
CA GLU A 248 -36.93 4.12 -36.73
C GLU A 248 -35.74 5.09 -36.61
N GLY A 249 -34.49 4.61 -36.48
CA GLY A 249 -33.30 5.46 -36.33
C GLY A 249 -32.28 5.41 -37.47
N ILE A 250 -32.56 4.62 -38.51
CA ILE A 250 -31.57 4.18 -39.50
C ILE A 250 -31.63 4.99 -40.81
N MET A 251 -32.79 5.54 -41.15
CA MET A 251 -33.06 6.15 -42.46
C MET A 251 -33.39 7.65 -42.48
N ALA A 252 -33.74 8.30 -41.36
CA ALA A 252 -34.05 9.75 -41.36
C ALA A 252 -32.89 10.61 -40.84
N GLY A 253 -32.59 11.70 -41.56
CA GLY A 253 -31.74 12.77 -41.08
C GLY A 253 -32.58 13.93 -40.54
N ASP A 254 -32.26 14.41 -39.34
CA ASP A 254 -32.33 15.83 -38.97
C ASP A 254 -31.56 16.04 -37.65
N LYS A 255 -30.56 16.93 -37.65
CA LYS A 255 -30.57 18.30 -37.10
C LYS A 255 -30.58 18.32 -35.56
N THR A 256 -29.43 18.65 -34.94
CA THR A 256 -29.19 19.89 -34.13
C THR A 256 -30.26 20.09 -33.05
N GLU A 257 -30.02 20.08 -31.74
CA GLU A 257 -29.08 20.85 -30.91
C GLU A 257 -28.93 20.13 -29.55
N LYS A 258 -27.78 20.15 -28.88
CA LYS A 258 -27.57 21.11 -27.78
C LYS A 258 -26.10 21.50 -27.67
N ALA A 259 -25.93 22.81 -27.69
CA ALA A 259 -24.72 23.57 -27.86
C ALA A 259 -23.66 23.40 -26.75
N LYS A 260 -22.41 23.23 -27.18
CA LYS A 260 -21.24 23.81 -26.49
C LYS A 260 -21.21 25.31 -26.79
N LYS A 261 -21.55 26.16 -25.81
CA LYS A 261 -20.89 27.47 -25.53
C LYS A 261 -21.63 28.22 -24.40
N LYS A 262 -21.02 28.26 -23.22
CA LYS A 262 -20.85 29.54 -22.50
C LYS A 262 -19.47 29.59 -21.88
N LYS A 263 -18.67 30.52 -22.40
CA LYS A 263 -17.38 30.97 -21.87
C LYS A 263 -17.58 31.59 -20.48
N LYS A 264 -16.66 31.27 -19.56
CA LYS A 264 -15.76 32.21 -18.87
C LYS A 264 -16.33 33.61 -18.57
N ALA A 265 -16.66 33.89 -17.30
CA ALA A 265 -16.33 35.13 -16.57
C ALA A 265 -17.08 35.18 -15.23
N THR A 266 -16.35 35.17 -14.11
CA THR A 266 -16.39 36.15 -12.99
C THR A 266 -15.51 35.60 -11.86
N THR A 267 -14.22 35.97 -11.77
CA THR A 267 -13.69 36.99 -10.82
C THR A 267 -14.15 36.73 -9.39
N LYS A 268 -13.30 36.20 -8.50
CA LYS A 268 -12.26 36.94 -7.76
C LYS A 268 -12.82 38.25 -7.19
N LYS A 269 -13.04 38.27 -5.86
CA LYS A 269 -12.71 39.35 -4.89
C LYS A 269 -13.78 39.48 -3.80
N ALA A 270 -13.43 39.08 -2.58
CA ALA A 270 -13.81 39.80 -1.36
C ALA A 270 -12.84 39.40 -0.23
N ALA A 271 -11.61 39.92 -0.32
CA ALA A 271 -10.81 40.19 0.86
C ALA A 271 -10.82 41.71 1.08
N ALA A 272 -10.92 42.08 2.36
CA ALA A 272 -10.66 43.37 2.99
C ALA A 272 -11.74 44.46 2.93
N ALA A 273 -12.32 44.74 4.09
CA ALA A 273 -12.27 46.04 4.81
C ALA A 273 -13.33 46.03 5.94
N LYS A 274 -13.15 46.58 7.15
CA LYS A 274 -12.05 47.22 7.86
C LYS A 274 -12.59 47.50 9.29
N LYS A 275 -11.71 47.36 10.29
CA LYS A 275 -11.46 48.25 11.46
C LYS A 275 -12.63 48.96 12.19
N GLY A 276 -12.58 48.78 13.52
CA GLY A 276 -12.83 49.81 14.56
C GLY A 276 -14.24 49.82 15.13
N ALA A 277 -14.52 49.96 16.43
CA ALA A 277 -13.76 50.47 17.57
C ALA A 277 -14.35 49.88 18.88
N ALA A 278 -13.52 49.55 19.87
CA ALA A 278 -13.33 50.29 21.14
C ALA A 278 -14.38 50.04 22.26
N SER A 279 -13.91 49.34 23.31
CA SER A 279 -14.02 49.64 24.75
C SER A 279 -15.31 50.24 25.36
N THR A 280 -15.86 49.53 26.35
CA THR A 280 -16.15 50.04 27.72
C THR A 280 -16.40 48.80 28.62
N SER A 281 -15.52 48.44 29.55
CA SER A 281 -15.32 48.98 30.91
C SER A 281 -16.38 48.56 31.93
N ALA A 282 -15.88 48.05 33.06
CA ALA A 282 -16.48 48.08 34.42
C ALA A 282 -17.67 47.15 34.69
N LYS A 283 -17.93 46.60 35.88
CA LYS A 283 -17.31 46.53 37.22
C LYS A 283 -18.39 45.88 38.10
N GLY A 284 -18.01 45.06 39.08
CA GLY A 284 -18.90 44.58 40.15
C GLY A 284 -18.77 43.07 40.32
N LYS A 285 -17.94 42.51 41.21
CA LYS A 285 -17.86 42.71 42.67
C LYS A 285 -19.18 42.33 43.36
N GLY A 286 -19.20 41.14 43.94
CA GLY A 286 -20.27 40.63 44.81
C GLY A 286 -19.78 39.42 45.60
N LYS A 287 -19.00 39.71 46.65
CA LYS A 287 -18.54 38.79 47.71
C LYS A 287 -19.61 38.76 48.81
N LYS A 288 -19.97 37.57 49.30
CA LYS A 288 -20.53 37.24 50.63
C LYS A 288 -20.52 35.71 50.69
N GLU A 289 -19.67 34.98 51.41
CA GLU A 289 -19.13 35.09 52.78
C GLU A 289 -20.19 34.88 53.88
N GLU A 290 -19.83 34.01 54.84
CA GLU A 290 -20.48 33.58 56.10
C GLU A 290 -21.60 32.52 56.00
N ASN A 291 -21.60 31.41 56.76
CA ASN A 291 -21.01 31.04 58.07
C ASN A 291 -20.38 29.63 58.01
N GLY A 292 -19.41 29.20 58.82
CA GLY A 292 -18.91 29.70 60.10
C GLY A 292 -19.33 28.79 61.28
N ASN A 293 -18.35 28.14 61.91
CA ASN A 293 -18.36 27.39 63.20
C ASN A 293 -19.15 26.07 63.30
N GLY A 294 -18.70 25.07 64.05
CA GLY A 294 -17.57 24.95 64.97
C GLY A 294 -17.68 23.61 65.73
N ASP A 295 -16.58 23.23 66.39
CA ASP A 295 -16.41 22.23 67.46
C ASP A 295 -17.56 21.26 67.79
N GLU A 296 -17.28 19.96 67.64
CA GLU A 296 -17.21 18.97 68.74
C GLU A 296 -16.41 17.74 68.31
#